data_AF-A0AAV4JLJ1-F1
#
_entry.id   AF-A0AAV4JLJ1-F1
#
_cell.length_a   1.000
_cell.length_b   1.000
_cell.length_c   1.000
_cell.angle_alpha   90.00
_cell.angle_beta   90.00
_cell.angle_gamma   90.00
#
_symmetry.space_group_name_H-M   'P 1'
#
loop_
_entity.id
_entity.type
_entity.pdbx_description
1 polymer ?
#
loop_
_entity_poly.entity_id
_entity_poly.type
_entity_poly.pdbx_seq_one_letter_code
_entity_poly.pdbx_strand_id
1 'polypeptide(L)'
;MKIDVRGHSVYAEIDVRGHSVYTGMDVRGHSVYTGIDVRGHSFYTGIDVRGHSVYTGLGVRGHGVFTEIDVRGHSVYTGIDVRGHSVYTEIDVRGHSVYTNLM
;
A
#
# COMPACT_ATOMS: atom_id res chain seq x y z
N MET A 1 22.24 -35.20 3.68
CA MET A 1 21.67 -34.55 4.88
C MET A 1 22.17 -33.11 5.10
N LYS A 2 23.48 -32.80 5.07
CA LYS A 2 23.96 -31.40 5.23
C LYS A 2 23.53 -30.41 4.13
N ILE A 3 23.30 -30.92 2.92
CA ILE A 3 22.89 -30.15 1.74
C ILE A 3 21.43 -29.69 1.86
N ASP A 4 20.55 -30.60 2.28
CA ASP A 4 19.12 -30.33 2.55
C ASP A 4 18.93 -29.26 3.65
N VAL A 5 19.69 -29.34 4.75
CA VAL A 5 19.67 -28.31 5.81
C VAL A 5 20.09 -26.93 5.27
N ARG A 6 21.08 -26.85 4.37
CA ARG A 6 21.48 -25.60 3.73
C ARG A 6 20.40 -25.06 2.80
N GLY A 7 19.75 -25.92 2.02
CA GLY A 7 18.62 -25.55 1.17
C GLY A 7 17.48 -24.93 1.99
N HIS A 8 17.05 -25.61 3.05
CA HIS A 8 16.01 -25.13 3.96
C HIS A 8 16.37 -23.79 4.60
N SER A 9 17.62 -23.61 5.04
CA SER A 9 18.06 -22.36 5.66
C SER A 9 18.01 -21.17 4.70
N VAL A 10 18.41 -21.39 3.44
CA VAL A 10 18.38 -20.36 2.39
C VAL A 10 16.95 -20.01 2.01
N TYR A 11 16.06 -21.00 1.88
CA TYR A 11 14.64 -20.77 1.61
C TYR A 11 13.98 -19.92 2.71
N ALA A 12 14.22 -20.27 3.97
CA ALA A 12 13.68 -19.53 5.11
C ALA A 12 14.17 -18.07 5.15
N GLU A 13 15.44 -17.80 4.82
CA GLU A 13 15.95 -16.44 4.76
C GLU A 13 15.29 -15.62 3.64
N ILE A 14 15.05 -16.25 2.48
CA ILE A 14 14.41 -15.61 1.33
C ILE A 14 12.93 -15.29 1.64
N ASP A 15 12.21 -16.21 2.26
CA ASP A 15 10.80 -15.99 2.65
C ASP A 15 10.67 -14.87 3.68
N VAL A 16 11.52 -14.85 4.72
CA VAL A 16 11.54 -13.75 5.72
C VAL A 16 11.80 -12.40 5.06
N ARG A 17 12.72 -12.34 4.08
CA ARG A 17 12.97 -11.11 3.31
C ARG A 17 11.78 -10.71 2.47
N GLY A 18 11.13 -11.68 1.80
CA GLY A 18 9.91 -11.45 1.04
C GLY A 18 8.81 -10.85 1.91
N HIS A 19 8.56 -11.46 3.08
CA HIS A 19 7.55 -10.97 4.01
C HIS A 19 7.87 -9.55 4.48
N SER A 20 9.13 -9.28 4.85
CA SER A 20 9.57 -7.95 5.28
C SER A 20 9.34 -6.87 4.21
N VAL A 21 9.58 -7.20 2.93
CA VAL A 21 9.32 -6.29 1.81
C VAL A 21 7.82 -6.03 1.65
N TYR A 22 7.00 -7.09 1.72
CA TYR A 22 5.54 -6.97 1.64
C TYR A 22 5.00 -6.05 2.75
N THR A 23 5.39 -6.29 4.01
CA THR A 23 4.93 -5.47 5.15
C THR A 23 5.36 -4.02 4.99
N GLY A 24 6.59 -3.77 4.51
CA GLY A 24 7.08 -2.41 4.26
C GLY A 24 6.27 -1.69 3.16
N MET A 25 5.81 -2.41 2.14
CA MET A 25 4.98 -1.83 1.08
C MET A 25 3.57 -1.53 1.58
N ASP A 26 2.94 -2.42 2.35
CA ASP A 26 1.61 -2.19 2.93
C ASP A 26 1.60 -0.96 3.86
N VAL A 27 2.57 -0.86 4.78
CA VAL A 27 2.73 0.31 5.68
C VAL A 27 2.88 1.60 4.88
N ARG A 28 3.65 1.56 3.78
CA ARG A 28 3.82 2.72 2.89
C ARG A 28 2.51 3.08 2.19
N GLY A 29 1.77 2.09 1.71
CA GLY A 29 0.45 2.27 1.13
C GLY A 29 -0.50 2.96 2.10
N HIS A 30 -0.61 2.44 3.31
CA HIS A 30 -1.46 3.00 4.35
C HIS A 30 -1.07 4.45 4.69
N SER A 31 0.23 4.73 4.82
CA SER A 31 0.72 6.09 5.08
C SER A 31 0.34 7.09 3.98
N VAL A 32 0.38 6.65 2.71
CA VAL A 32 -0.01 7.47 1.57
C VAL A 32 -1.52 7.72 1.57
N TYR A 33 -2.33 6.69 1.82
CA TYR A 33 -3.78 6.80 1.94
C TYR A 33 -4.19 7.84 2.99
N THR A 34 -3.67 7.69 4.22
CA THR A 34 -3.98 8.60 5.34
C THR A 34 -3.55 10.04 5.03
N GLY A 35 -2.40 10.23 4.37
CA GLY A 35 -1.95 11.55 3.96
C GLY A 35 -2.84 12.22 2.90
N ILE A 36 -3.45 11.42 2.00
CA ILE A 36 -4.40 11.90 1.00
C ILE A 36 -5.73 12.28 1.66
N ASP A 37 -6.25 11.43 2.55
CA ASP A 37 -7.50 11.66 3.27
C ASP A 37 -7.45 12.93 4.14
N VAL A 38 -6.40 13.11 4.94
CA VAL A 38 -6.20 14.32 5.77
C VAL A 38 -6.19 15.61 4.92
N ARG A 39 -5.59 15.58 3.73
CA ARG A 39 -5.60 16.72 2.81
C ARG A 39 -6.99 16.99 2.25
N GLY A 40 -7.74 15.93 1.91
CA GLY A 40 -9.13 16.04 1.47
C GLY A 40 -10.03 16.66 2.54
N HIS A 41 -9.88 16.21 3.78
CA HIS A 41 -10.68 16.71 4.89
C HIS A 41 -10.34 18.18 5.23
N SER A 42 -9.06 18.54 5.19
CA SER A 42 -8.59 19.93 5.36
C SER A 42 -9.12 20.86 4.26
N PHE A 43 -9.20 20.37 3.02
CA PHE A 43 -9.76 21.12 1.90
C PHE A 43 -11.27 21.32 2.05
N TYR A 44 -12.00 20.27 2.44
CA TYR A 44 -13.45 20.33 2.68
C TYR A 44 -13.81 21.35 3.77
N THR A 45 -13.15 21.27 4.92
CA THR A 45 -13.35 22.23 6.03
C THR A 45 -12.98 23.66 5.65
N GLY A 46 -11.90 23.86 4.87
CA GLY A 46 -11.54 25.18 4.36
C GLY A 46 -12.57 25.79 3.40
N ILE A 47 -13.25 24.97 2.60
CA ILE A 47 -14.38 25.41 1.75
C ILE A 47 -15.59 25.75 2.61
N ASP A 48 -15.93 24.91 3.59
CA ASP A 48 -17.11 25.09 4.44
C ASP A 48 -17.03 26.40 5.26
N VAL A 49 -15.85 26.71 5.82
CA VAL A 49 -15.60 27.98 6.54
C VAL A 49 -15.75 29.21 5.61
N ARG A 50 -15.36 29.12 4.34
CA ARG A 50 -15.60 30.19 3.35
C ARG A 50 -17.04 30.21 2.84
N GLY A 51 -17.73 29.08 2.93
CA GLY A 51 -19.08 28.84 2.42
C GLY A 51 -20.21 29.19 3.39
N HIS A 52 -19.92 29.43 4.67
CA HIS A 52 -20.91 29.93 5.63
C HIS A 52 -21.58 31.27 5.19
N SER A 53 -21.01 31.96 4.20
CA SER A 53 -21.56 33.16 3.56
C SER A 53 -22.33 32.87 2.24
N VAL A 54 -22.22 31.68 1.64
CA VAL A 54 -22.79 31.28 0.34
C VAL A 54 -23.10 29.76 0.35
N TYR A 55 -24.17 29.38 1.06
CA TYR A 55 -24.26 28.08 1.76
C TYR A 55 -24.47 26.80 0.92
N THR A 56 -24.93 26.85 -0.33
CA THR A 56 -25.37 25.63 -1.06
C THR A 56 -24.43 25.19 -2.19
N GLY A 57 -23.93 26.12 -3.02
CA GLY A 57 -23.05 25.77 -4.15
C GLY A 57 -21.66 25.31 -3.72
N LEU A 58 -21.15 25.81 -2.59
CA LEU A 58 -19.84 25.46 -2.07
C LEU A 58 -19.84 24.11 -1.35
N GLY A 59 -20.91 23.74 -0.66
CA GLY A 59 -21.03 22.42 -0.01
C GLY A 59 -20.99 21.26 -1.01
N VAL A 60 -21.73 21.36 -2.12
CA VAL A 60 -21.72 20.32 -3.18
C VAL A 60 -20.34 20.21 -3.84
N ARG A 61 -19.69 21.35 -4.12
CA ARG A 61 -18.35 21.36 -4.74
C ARG A 61 -17.28 20.84 -3.78
N GLY A 62 -17.37 21.18 -2.49
CA GLY A 62 -16.49 20.65 -1.44
C GLY A 62 -16.64 19.15 -1.27
N HIS A 63 -17.87 18.65 -1.23
CA HIS A 63 -18.15 17.21 -1.14
C HIS A 63 -17.58 16.45 -2.35
N GLY A 64 -17.82 16.93 -3.57
CA GLY A 64 -17.28 16.30 -4.78
C GLY A 64 -15.75 16.20 -4.80
N VAL A 65 -15.05 17.22 -4.31
CA VAL A 65 -13.57 17.18 -4.21
C VAL A 65 -13.12 16.21 -3.13
N PHE A 66 -13.80 16.15 -1.98
CA PHE A 66 -13.50 15.17 -0.94
C PHE A 66 -13.63 13.73 -1.47
N THR A 67 -14.74 13.42 -2.16
CA THR A 67 -14.95 12.10 -2.77
C THR A 67 -13.89 11.75 -3.81
N GLU A 68 -13.48 12.70 -4.65
CA GLU A 68 -12.42 12.45 -5.64
C GLU A 68 -11.06 12.16 -4.98
N ILE A 69 -10.75 12.87 -3.89
CA ILE A 69 -9.51 12.66 -3.13
C ILE A 69 -9.50 11.29 -2.47
N ASP A 70 -10.62 10.87 -1.86
CA ASP A 70 -10.76 9.56 -1.22
C ASP A 70 -10.60 8.42 -2.24
N VAL A 71 -11.28 8.49 -3.38
CA VAL A 71 -11.16 7.50 -4.48
C VAL A 71 -9.72 7.40 -4.99
N ARG A 72 -9.02 8.53 -5.13
CA ARG A 72 -7.60 8.54 -5.52
C ARG A 72 -6.71 7.91 -4.46
N GLY A 73 -6.97 8.22 -3.18
CA GLY A 73 -6.27 7.62 -2.05
C GLY A 73 -6.39 6.10 -2.07
N HIS A 74 -7.61 5.60 -2.21
CA HIS A 74 -7.89 4.17 -2.27
C HIS A 74 -7.19 3.50 -3.47
N SER A 75 -7.27 4.11 -4.65
CA SER A 75 -6.60 3.60 -5.86
C SER A 75 -5.09 3.48 -5.70
N VAL A 76 -4.46 4.45 -5.04
CA VAL A 76 -3.01 4.42 -4.75
C VAL A 76 -2.67 3.32 -3.73
N TYR A 77 -3.48 3.16 -2.68
CA TYR A 77 -3.31 2.08 -1.71
C TYR A 77 -3.35 0.71 -2.38
N THR A 78 -4.41 0.43 -3.14
CA THR A 78 -4.57 -0.84 -3.85
C THR A 78 -3.42 -1.10 -4.83
N GLY A 79 -2.95 -0.07 -5.55
CA GLY A 79 -1.81 -0.21 -6.45
C GLY A 79 -0.49 -0.57 -5.73
N ILE A 80 -0.28 -0.04 -4.52
CA ILE A 80 0.90 -0.37 -3.70
C ILE A 80 0.80 -1.79 -3.15
N ASP A 81 -0.36 -2.18 -2.66
CA ASP A 81 -0.62 -3.52 -2.12
C ASP A 81 -0.41 -4.62 -3.17
N VAL A 82 -1.03 -4.48 -4.35
CA VAL A 82 -0.86 -5.40 -5.49
C VAL A 82 0.61 -5.54 -5.88
N ARG A 83 1.35 -4.42 -5.89
CA ARG A 83 2.79 -4.45 -6.20
C ARG A 83 3.58 -5.16 -5.11
N GLY A 84 3.23 -4.97 -3.84
CA GLY A 84 3.80 -5.70 -2.71
C GLY A 84 3.60 -7.20 -2.85
N HIS A 85 2.38 -7.64 -3.14
CA HIS A 85 2.08 -9.05 -3.33
C HIS A 85 2.87 -9.64 -4.52
N SER A 86 2.95 -8.93 -5.65
CA SER A 86 3.72 -9.39 -6.81
C SER A 86 5.20 -9.58 -6.49
N VAL A 87 5.79 -8.68 -5.71
CA VAL A 87 7.19 -8.79 -5.28
C VAL A 87 7.38 -9.96 -4.32
N TYR A 88 6.47 -10.17 -3.37
CA TYR A 88 6.51 -11.32 -2.47
C TYR A 88 6.50 -12.65 -3.24
N THR A 89 5.57 -12.80 -4.19
CA THR A 89 5.47 -14.01 -5.01
C THR A 89 6.71 -14.25 -5.86
N GLU A 90 7.33 -13.21 -6.43
CA GLU A 90 8.57 -13.36 -7.18
C GLU A 90 9.73 -13.82 -6.28
N ILE A 91 9.82 -13.28 -5.06
CA ILE A 91 10.84 -13.69 -4.08
C ILE A 91 10.64 -15.14 -3.66
N ASP A 92 9.41 -15.57 -3.39
CA ASP A 92 9.09 -16.95 -3.01
C ASP A 92 9.43 -17.95 -4.14
N VAL A 93 9.04 -17.66 -5.39
CA VAL A 93 9.37 -18.50 -6.55
C VAL A 93 10.89 -18.64 -6.73
N ARG A 94 11.63 -17.53 -6.58
CA ARG A 94 13.10 -17.57 -6.61
C ARG A 94 13.67 -18.39 -5.46
N GLY A 95 13.12 -18.26 -4.26
CA GLY A 95 13.50 -19.05 -3.09
C GLY A 95 13.30 -20.54 -3.34
N HIS A 96 12.15 -20.93 -3.88
CA HIS A 96 11.85 -22.31 -4.19
C HIS A 96 12.84 -22.87 -5.24
N SER A 97 13.13 -22.11 -6.30
CA SER A 97 14.12 -22.50 -7.31
C SER A 97 15.53 -22.68 -6.72
N VAL A 98 15.96 -21.80 -5.81
CA VAL A 98 17.24 -21.94 -5.10
C VAL A 98 17.25 -23.20 -4.23
N TYR A 99 16.17 -23.48 -3.52
CA TYR A 99 16.01 -24.71 -2.73
C TYR A 99 16.14 -25.96 -3.58
N THR A 100 15.43 -26.03 -4.72
CA THR A 100 15.47 -27.19 -5.61
C THR A 100 16.86 -27.40 -6.23
N ASN A 101 17.59 -26.31 -6.55
CA ASN A 101 18.94 -26.38 -7.09
C ASN A 101 20.00 -26.75 -6.04
N LEU A 102 19.70 -26.55 -4.75
CA LEU A 102 20.60 -26.93 -3.68
C LEU A 102 20.44 -28.39 -3.25
N MET A 103 19.34 -29.06 -3.54
CA MET A 103 19.14 -30.50 -3.25
C MET A 103 19.80 -31.41 -4.28
#